data_AF-X5UKS5-F1
#
_entry.id   AF-X5UKS5-F1
#
_cell.length_a   1.000
_cell.length_b   1.000
_cell.length_c   1.000
_cell.angle_alpha   90.00
_cell.angle_beta   90.00
_cell.angle_gamma   90.00
#
_symmetry.space_group_name_H-M   'P 1'
#
loop_
_entity.id
_entity.type
_entity.pdbx_description
1 polymer ?
#
loop_
_entity_poly.entity_id
_entity_poly.type
_entity_poly.pdbx_seq_one_letter_code
_entity_poly.pdbx_strand_id
1 'polypeptide(L)' 'MVKDQMPGGTFRQVAFQVHDGTNISLFEVKVTCEVTRAAHSDDRPLEP' A
#
# COMPACT_ATOMS: atom_id res chain seq x y z
N MET A 1 11.96 9.94 16.40
CA MET A 1 11.18 9.10 15.46
C MET A 1 9.97 9.92 15.05
N VAL A 2 10.05 10.57 13.89
CA VAL A 2 8.92 11.35 13.36
C VAL A 2 7.89 10.33 12.87
N LYS A 3 6.78 10.22 13.60
CA LYS A 3 5.65 9.37 13.23
C LYS A 3 4.98 10.06 12.04
N ASP A 4 5.04 9.43 10.87
CA ASP A 4 4.42 9.88 9.62
C ASP A 4 2.91 10.15 9.83
N GLN A 5 2.58 11.37 10.24
CA GLN A 5 1.21 11.89 10.18
C GLN A 5 1.05 12.52 8.81
N MET A 6 0.81 11.70 7.80
CA MET A 6 0.34 12.15 6.49
C MET A 6 -1.18 12.39 6.54
N PRO A 7 -1.73 13.38 5.81
CA PRO A 7 -3.09 13.84 6.01
C PRO A 7 -4.13 12.79 5.59
N GLY A 8 -4.99 12.39 6.52
CA GLY A 8 -6.33 11.83 6.23
C GLY A 8 -6.45 10.33 5.91
N GLY A 9 -5.37 9.62 5.54
CA GLY A 9 -5.42 8.22 5.10
C GLY A 9 -4.57 7.26 5.93
N THR A 10 -4.87 5.95 5.84
CA THR A 10 -3.94 4.91 6.32
C THR A 10 -2.88 4.68 5.24
N PHE A 11 -1.77 5.41 5.32
CA PHE A 11 -0.63 5.20 4.41
C PHE A 11 0.27 4.08 4.94
N ARG A 12 0.71 3.18 4.05
CA ARG A 12 1.68 2.11 4.36
C ARG A 12 2.86 2.18 3.40
N GLN A 13 4.06 2.05 3.93
CA GLN A 13 5.27 1.95 3.12
C GLN A 13 5.65 0.48 2.93
N VAL A 14 6.04 0.12 1.70
CA VAL A 14 6.59 -1.19 1.34
C VAL A 14 7.96 -0.97 0.72
N ALA A 15 8.94 -1.76 1.15
CA ALA A 15 10.29 -1.74 0.59
C ALA A 15 10.53 -3.00 -0.25
N PHE A 16 11.05 -2.82 -1.46
CA PHE A 16 11.46 -3.89 -2.36
C PHE A 16 12.97 -3.83 -2.56
N GLN A 17 13.65 -4.94 -2.28
CA GLN A 17 15.08 -5.03 -2.49
C GLN A 17 15.35 -5.67 -3.85
N VAL A 18 16.00 -4.91 -4.74
CA VAL A 18 16.28 -5.35 -6.11
C VAL A 18 17.64 -6.01 -6.16
N HIS A 19 17.70 -7.22 -6.72
CA HIS A 19 18.91 -8.02 -6.83
C HIS A 19 19.24 -8.34 -8.31
N ASP A 20 20.52 -8.53 -8.62
CA ASP A 20 21.05 -8.75 -9.98
C ASP A 20 20.98 -10.20 -10.50
N GLY A 21 20.33 -11.11 -9.75
CA GLY A 21 20.28 -12.54 -10.05
C GLY A 21 21.38 -13.38 -9.37
N THR A 22 22.42 -12.74 -8.82
CA THR A 22 23.46 -13.38 -7.98
C THR A 22 23.25 -13.12 -6.48
N ASN A 23 22.09 -12.56 -6.13
CA ASN A 23 21.75 -12.11 -4.77
C ASN A 23 22.57 -10.88 -4.30
N ILE A 24 23.25 -10.17 -5.22
CA ILE A 24 23.83 -8.86 -4.90
C ILE A 24 22.72 -7.82 -4.95
N SER A 25 22.59 -7.05 -3.87
CA SER A 25 21.65 -5.92 -3.80
C SER A 25 22.12 -4.76 -4.66
N LEU A 26 21.24 -4.28 -5.54
CA LEU A 26 21.49 -3.14 -6.41
C LEU A 26 20.93 -1.85 -5.80
N PHE A 27 19.68 -1.87 -5.37
CA PHE A 27 19.00 -0.72 -4.75
C PHE A 27 17.71 -1.17 -4.04
N GLU A 28 17.18 -0.28 -3.20
CA GLU A 28 15.90 -0.46 -2.51
C GLU A 28 14.86 0.51 -3.09
N VAL A 29 13.68 -0.02 -3.45
CA VAL A 29 12.54 0.77 -3.89
C VAL A 29 11.54 0.87 -2.74
N LYS A 30 11.27 2.08 -2.27
CA LYS A 30 10.23 2.34 -1.26
C LYS A 30 8.99 2.91 -1.91
N VAL A 31 7.87 2.23 -1.75
CA VAL A 31 6.56 2.66 -2.24
C VAL A 31 5.69 3.00 -1.05
N THR A 32 5.12 4.20 -1.03
CA THR A 32 4.10 4.59 -0.06
C THR A 32 2.74 4.48 -0.72
N CYS A 33 1.89 3.60 -0.20
CA CYS A 33 0.54 3.36 -0.70
C CYS A 33 -0.49 3.95 0.27
N GLU A 34 -1.55 4.54 -0.28
CA GLU A 34 -2.77 4.79 0.48
C GLU A 34 -3.61 3.51 0.53
N VAL A 35 -3.96 3.05 1.73
CA VAL A 35 -4.83 1.88 1.91
C VAL A 35 -6.25 2.35 2.12
N THR A 36 -7.09 2.12 1.12
CA THR A 36 -8.53 2.35 1.19
C THR A 36 -9.27 1.02 1.37
N ARG A 37 -10.36 1.02 2.16
CA ARG A 37 -11.26 -0.13 2.22
C ARG A 37 -12.14 -0.08 0.97
N ALA A 38 -12.06 -1.11 0.13
CA ALA A 38 -13.03 -1.26 -0.95
C ALA A 38 -14.44 -1.30 -0.34
N ALA A 39 -15.32 -0.42 -0.79
CA ALA A 39 -16.73 -0.52 -0.41
C ALA A 39 -17.26 -1.87 -0.89
N HIS A 40 -17.80 -2.67 0.01
CA HIS A 40 -18.60 -3.81 -0.38
C HIS A 40 -19.82 -3.24 -1.10
N SER A 41 -19.92 -3.41 -2.42
CA SER A 41 -21.19 -3.20 -3.11
C SER A 41 -22.11 -4.31 -2.63
N ASP A 42 -22.81 -4.07 -1.52
CA ASP A 42 -24.03 -4.82 -1.18
C ASP A 42 -25.08 -4.36 -2.20
N ASP A 43 -24.95 -4.88 -3.44
CA ASP A 43 -25.96 -4.77 -4.48
C ASP A 43 -27.07 -5.77 -4.09
N ARG A 44 -27.78 -5.45 -3.01
CA ARG A 44 -29.08 -6.08 -2.76
C ARG A 44 -30.07 -5.38 -3.69
N PRO A 45 -30.72 -6.10 -4.62
CA PRO A 45 -31.85 -5.53 -5.33
C PRO A 45 -32.86 -5.06 -4.29
N LEU A 46 -33.32 -3.82 -4.41
CA LEU A 46 -34.52 -3.37 -3.72
C LEU A 46 -35.66 -4.26 -4.24
N GLU A 47 -36.05 -5.28 -3.48
CA GLU A 47 -37.30 -5.96 -3.76
C GLU A 47 -38.47 -4.99 -3.53
N PRO A 48 -39.46 -4.97 -4.44
CA PRO A 48 -40.57 -4.01 -4.44
C PRO A 48 -41.55 -4.16 -3.27
#